data_AF-A0A5U8XTL6-F1
#
_entry.id   AF-A0A5U8XTL6-F1
#
_cell.length_a   1.000
_cell.length_b   1.000
_cell.length_c   1.000
_cell.angle_alpha   90.00
_cell.angle_beta   90.00
_cell.angle_gamma   90.00
#
_symmetry.space_group_name_H-M   'P 1'
#
loop_
_entity.id
_entity.type
_entity.pdbx_description
1 polymer ?
#
loop_
_entity_poly.entity_id
_entity_poly.type
_entity_poly.pdbx_seq_one_letter_code
_entity_poly.pdbx_strand_id
1 'polypeptide(L)'
;MGYYDKSSLDLLGRRINRDNPDLKVSLDSSNIIVLGGPYTSGLGASGRNTRVVLNGKTGSGVVGKKEFFYDRLNIGALFNGITVVFAAKGDSATVADLLPALNEQYGLGLTAADITNGATKLGTGYAPTPVTLTIAATSLAYTGSLSVIWTRAPVGYFPDSGPGNKYLLVGSLQEGYFGTVTDAELIRTDILLFRLNNAAKQNYGTSTAASSGLWYKFAKDNKIYYLAGSQASVIRWTELYQLGAVYEIDTPEQDHHPVDGTIVTQDALVNVTENNKSWYLSPCLPVLSETDPWDYLPANGTPNPTGDVARLFTKISRNTPYGTSEWESAALTAVSAIFRNTDKNDPTKYPISTLYGASQSLAVKATSQQWWVPMLELVDIQANPVKVEEVNYLVTGRPRAPLLTIDTERDPNIPVRVTDIQSTYNLSIRRPFLKPFKLEPVKAVSSVVADARITLRSFKTYRVEPNPPKAVQDVHPVMTLRPIGFKATTVVRGKVNLSTASGELDGFI
;
A
#
# COMPACT_ATOMS: atom_id res chain seq x y z
N MET A 1 6.67 -37.09 -8.99
CA MET A 1 5.44 -36.55 -9.60
C MET A 1 4.31 -37.53 -9.36
N GLY A 2 3.20 -37.07 -8.80
CA GLY A 2 2.14 -37.91 -8.24
C GLY A 2 1.26 -38.54 -9.31
N TYR A 3 0.62 -39.68 -9.03
CA TYR A 3 -0.19 -40.40 -10.03
C TYR A 3 -1.41 -39.58 -10.53
N TYR A 4 -1.86 -38.59 -9.74
CA TYR A 4 -3.09 -37.82 -9.95
C TYR A 4 -2.86 -36.36 -10.40
N ASP A 5 -1.63 -35.97 -10.75
CA ASP A 5 -1.24 -34.60 -11.10
C ASP A 5 -1.63 -34.14 -12.52
N LYS A 6 -2.28 -35.01 -13.29
CA LYS A 6 -2.65 -34.76 -14.67
C LYS A 6 -4.08 -34.25 -14.82
N SER A 7 -4.35 -33.64 -15.99
CA SER A 7 -5.70 -33.24 -16.38
C SER A 7 -6.69 -34.41 -16.31
N SER A 8 -7.97 -34.13 -16.07
CA SER A 8 -9.00 -35.16 -15.98
C SER A 8 -9.09 -36.05 -17.24
N LEU A 9 -8.81 -35.50 -18.43
CA LEU A 9 -8.78 -36.27 -19.68
C LEU A 9 -7.56 -37.20 -19.77
N ASP A 10 -6.39 -36.75 -19.31
CA ASP A 10 -5.20 -37.61 -19.28
C ASP A 10 -5.31 -38.70 -18.22
N LEU A 11 -5.94 -38.42 -17.07
CA LEU A 11 -6.22 -39.41 -16.04
C LEU A 11 -7.21 -40.46 -16.54
N LEU A 12 -8.21 -40.06 -17.31
CA LEU A 12 -9.11 -40.98 -18.01
C LEU A 12 -8.31 -41.89 -18.97
N GLY A 13 -7.48 -41.31 -19.83
CA GLY A 13 -6.63 -42.07 -20.76
C GLY A 13 -5.77 -43.10 -20.04
N ARG A 14 -5.06 -42.70 -18.97
CA ARG A 14 -4.25 -43.60 -18.13
C ARG A 14 -5.05 -44.75 -17.54
N ARG A 15 -6.28 -44.51 -17.07
CA ARG A 15 -7.16 -45.57 -16.52
C ARG A 15 -7.55 -46.57 -17.60
N ILE A 16 -7.94 -46.07 -18.76
CA ILE A 16 -8.29 -46.94 -19.90
C ILE A 16 -7.08 -47.77 -20.30
N ASN A 17 -5.89 -47.18 -20.42
CA ASN A 17 -4.67 -47.91 -20.78
C ASN A 17 -4.29 -48.96 -19.73
N ARG A 18 -4.41 -48.64 -18.43
CA ARG A 18 -4.16 -49.59 -17.33
C ARG A 18 -5.08 -50.81 -17.42
N ASP A 19 -6.37 -50.56 -17.70
CA ASP A 19 -7.38 -51.62 -17.74
C ASP A 19 -7.38 -52.38 -19.09
N ASN A 20 -6.64 -51.88 -20.09
CA ASN A 20 -6.52 -52.46 -21.42
C ASN A 20 -5.04 -52.46 -21.88
N PRO A 21 -4.18 -53.30 -21.30
CA PRO A 21 -2.74 -53.32 -21.59
C PRO A 21 -2.40 -53.69 -23.04
N ASP A 22 -3.31 -54.37 -23.74
CA ASP A 22 -3.15 -54.80 -25.13
C ASP A 22 -3.42 -53.67 -26.16
N LEU A 23 -3.75 -52.46 -25.71
CA LEU A 23 -3.91 -51.31 -26.60
C LEU A 23 -2.59 -50.98 -27.29
N LYS A 24 -2.58 -51.10 -28.63
CA LYS A 24 -1.41 -50.80 -29.47
C LYS A 24 -0.93 -49.35 -29.38
N VAL A 25 -1.83 -48.43 -29.00
CA VAL A 25 -1.56 -47.01 -28.82
C VAL A 25 -2.13 -46.58 -27.48
N SER A 26 -1.30 -45.94 -26.66
CA SER A 26 -1.71 -45.37 -25.37
C SER A 26 -2.63 -44.16 -25.60
N LEU A 27 -3.81 -44.16 -24.98
CA LEU A 27 -4.76 -43.05 -25.06
C LEU A 27 -4.41 -41.92 -24.09
N ASP A 28 -4.47 -40.67 -24.53
CA ASP A 28 -4.24 -39.46 -23.73
C ASP A 28 -4.91 -38.23 -24.36
N SER A 29 -4.83 -37.07 -23.69
CA SER A 29 -5.47 -35.84 -24.19
C SER A 29 -4.97 -35.38 -25.57
N SER A 30 -3.82 -35.85 -26.06
CA SER A 30 -3.30 -35.50 -27.39
C SER A 30 -3.99 -36.27 -28.53
N ASN A 31 -4.59 -37.44 -28.24
CA ASN A 31 -5.13 -38.34 -29.27
C ASN A 31 -6.61 -38.72 -29.12
N ILE A 32 -7.27 -38.38 -28.00
CA ILE A 32 -8.71 -38.60 -27.81
C ILE A 32 -9.50 -37.32 -27.54
N ILE A 33 -10.77 -37.32 -27.96
CA ILE A 33 -11.81 -36.36 -27.54
C ILE A 33 -13.00 -37.09 -26.94
N VAL A 34 -13.71 -36.42 -26.03
CA VAL A 34 -14.95 -36.92 -25.45
C VAL A 34 -16.13 -36.49 -26.33
N LEU A 35 -16.89 -37.46 -26.83
CA LEU A 35 -18.12 -37.21 -27.58
C LEU A 35 -19.38 -37.30 -26.71
N GLY A 36 -19.29 -37.97 -25.56
CA GLY A 36 -20.40 -38.12 -24.63
C GLY A 36 -19.97 -38.75 -23.31
N GLY A 37 -20.68 -38.40 -22.25
CA GLY A 37 -20.38 -38.80 -20.87
C GLY A 37 -19.61 -37.73 -20.10
N PRO A 38 -19.20 -38.01 -18.86
CA PRO A 38 -19.32 -39.29 -18.16
C PRO A 38 -20.77 -39.65 -17.83
N TYR A 39 -21.18 -40.88 -18.15
CA TYR A 39 -22.50 -41.43 -17.82
C TYR A 39 -22.39 -42.37 -16.63
N THR A 40 -23.33 -42.25 -15.68
CA THR A 40 -23.49 -43.16 -14.54
C THR A 40 -24.62 -44.18 -14.74
N SER A 41 -25.33 -44.09 -15.85
CA SER A 41 -26.40 -45.02 -16.25
C SER A 41 -25.96 -45.87 -17.44
N GLY A 42 -26.63 -47.01 -17.63
CA GLY A 42 -26.30 -47.94 -18.71
C GLY A 42 -24.95 -48.63 -18.56
N LEU A 43 -24.51 -48.86 -17.31
CA LEU A 43 -23.21 -49.48 -16.99
C LEU A 43 -23.17 -51.00 -17.24
N GLY A 44 -24.35 -51.63 -17.40
CA GLY A 44 -24.49 -53.06 -17.67
C GLY A 44 -23.78 -53.93 -16.62
N ALA A 45 -23.17 -55.03 -17.08
CA ALA A 45 -22.40 -55.96 -16.25
C ALA A 45 -20.91 -55.59 -16.12
N SER A 46 -20.51 -54.36 -16.47
CA SER A 46 -19.09 -53.97 -16.50
C SER A 46 -18.42 -53.94 -15.11
N GLY A 47 -19.21 -53.85 -14.03
CA GLY A 47 -18.70 -53.67 -12.67
C GLY A 47 -18.00 -52.32 -12.43
N ARG A 48 -18.01 -51.42 -13.41
CA ARG A 48 -17.41 -50.08 -13.35
C ARG A 48 -18.44 -49.02 -12.99
N ASN A 49 -18.00 -47.92 -12.40
CA ASN A 49 -18.91 -46.84 -11.95
C ASN A 49 -19.23 -45.78 -13.02
N THR A 50 -18.52 -45.75 -14.14
CA THR A 50 -18.66 -44.71 -15.17
C THR A 50 -18.47 -45.26 -16.59
N ARG A 51 -19.18 -44.67 -17.54
CA ARG A 51 -19.08 -44.94 -18.98
C ARG A 51 -18.80 -43.65 -19.75
N VAL A 52 -17.98 -43.72 -20.79
CA VAL A 52 -17.62 -42.57 -21.64
C VAL A 52 -17.51 -42.99 -23.09
N VAL A 53 -17.85 -42.07 -23.99
CA VAL A 53 -17.76 -42.28 -25.43
C VAL A 53 -16.64 -41.40 -25.97
N LEU A 54 -15.58 -42.04 -26.44
CA LEU A 54 -14.39 -41.38 -26.96
C LEU A 54 -14.33 -41.49 -28.48
N ASN A 55 -13.66 -40.52 -29.09
CA ASN A 55 -13.28 -40.57 -30.50
C ASN A 55 -11.82 -40.17 -30.67
N GLY A 56 -11.13 -40.82 -31.59
CA GLY A 56 -9.78 -40.44 -31.96
C GLY A 56 -9.73 -39.04 -32.59
N LYS A 57 -8.72 -38.26 -32.25
CA LYS A 57 -8.45 -36.97 -32.90
C LYS A 57 -7.92 -37.20 -34.31
N THR A 58 -8.42 -36.45 -35.28
CA THR A 58 -7.92 -36.48 -36.65
C THR A 58 -6.40 -36.22 -36.67
N GLY A 59 -5.64 -37.08 -37.36
CA GLY A 59 -4.19 -36.96 -37.45
C GLY A 59 -3.39 -37.49 -36.24
N SER A 60 -4.05 -38.01 -35.20
CA SER A 60 -3.37 -38.54 -34.00
C SER A 60 -2.93 -40.00 -34.08
N GLY A 61 -3.26 -40.69 -35.18
CA GLY A 61 -3.06 -42.14 -35.32
C GLY A 61 -4.12 -43.01 -34.62
N VAL A 62 -5.04 -42.40 -33.86
CA VAL A 62 -6.23 -43.06 -33.30
C VAL A 62 -7.45 -42.67 -34.13
N VAL A 63 -8.25 -43.65 -34.58
CA VAL A 63 -9.43 -43.41 -35.43
C VAL A 63 -10.64 -44.15 -34.89
N GLY A 64 -11.81 -43.53 -35.05
CA GLY A 64 -13.09 -44.13 -34.74
C GLY A 64 -13.62 -43.81 -33.34
N LYS A 65 -14.91 -44.08 -33.18
CA LYS A 65 -15.68 -43.88 -31.94
C LYS A 65 -15.78 -45.19 -31.18
N LYS A 66 -15.47 -45.16 -29.89
CA LYS A 66 -15.61 -46.34 -29.02
C LYS A 66 -16.10 -45.92 -27.63
N GLU A 67 -16.93 -46.79 -27.05
CA GLU A 67 -17.39 -46.66 -25.67
C GLU A 67 -16.44 -47.42 -24.73
N PHE A 68 -16.11 -46.78 -23.60
CA PHE A 68 -15.26 -47.33 -22.56
C PHE A 68 -15.95 -47.24 -21.20
N PHE A 69 -15.69 -48.24 -20.35
CA PHE A 69 -16.17 -48.32 -18.97
C PHE A 69 -14.95 -48.20 -18.05
N TYR A 70 -15.04 -47.36 -17.02
CA TYR A 70 -13.93 -47.08 -16.12
C TYR A 70 -14.45 -46.57 -14.77
N ASP A 71 -13.56 -46.54 -13.77
CA ASP A 71 -13.88 -46.01 -12.44
C ASP A 71 -13.35 -44.59 -12.25
N ARG A 72 -14.26 -43.64 -12.04
CA ARG A 72 -13.93 -42.32 -11.49
C ARG A 72 -13.53 -42.45 -10.02
N LEU A 73 -12.59 -41.62 -9.59
CA LEU A 73 -12.14 -41.56 -8.21
C LEU A 73 -13.12 -40.78 -7.35
N ASN A 74 -13.57 -41.37 -6.25
CA ASN A 74 -14.22 -40.57 -5.22
C ASN A 74 -13.16 -39.73 -4.49
N ILE A 75 -13.22 -38.41 -4.65
CA ILE A 75 -12.19 -37.51 -4.09
C ILE A 75 -12.20 -37.52 -2.57
N GLY A 76 -13.36 -37.61 -1.92
CA GLY A 76 -13.45 -37.69 -0.47
C GLY A 76 -12.84 -38.98 0.07
N ALA A 77 -12.98 -40.09 -0.66
CA ALA A 77 -12.38 -41.37 -0.29
C ALA A 77 -10.85 -41.37 -0.40
N LEU A 78 -10.26 -40.54 -1.27
CA LEU A 78 -8.79 -40.40 -1.38
C LEU A 78 -8.16 -39.82 -0.10
N PHE A 79 -8.92 -39.01 0.64
CA PHE A 79 -8.48 -38.34 1.86
C PHE A 79 -9.17 -38.90 3.11
N ASN A 80 -9.65 -40.14 3.06
CA ASN A 80 -10.31 -40.74 4.21
C ASN A 80 -9.35 -40.82 5.42
N GLY A 81 -9.78 -40.29 6.56
CA GLY A 81 -8.95 -40.19 7.77
C GLY A 81 -7.89 -39.08 7.75
N ILE A 82 -7.87 -38.22 6.72
CA ILE A 82 -6.92 -37.10 6.59
C ILE A 82 -7.68 -35.79 6.46
N THR A 83 -7.37 -34.82 7.32
CA THR A 83 -7.85 -33.45 7.14
C THR A 83 -6.97 -32.73 6.11
N VAL A 84 -7.57 -32.29 5.01
CA VAL A 84 -6.88 -31.54 3.96
C VAL A 84 -6.73 -30.08 4.40
N VAL A 85 -5.49 -29.62 4.57
CA VAL A 85 -5.15 -28.26 5.03
C VAL A 85 -4.09 -27.67 4.12
N PHE A 86 -4.32 -26.47 3.58
CA PHE A 86 -3.35 -25.79 2.72
C PHE A 86 -3.47 -24.26 2.81
N ALA A 87 -2.43 -23.57 2.36
CA ALA A 87 -2.43 -22.12 2.21
C ALA A 87 -2.60 -21.75 0.73
N ALA A 88 -3.58 -20.89 0.42
CA ALA A 88 -3.82 -20.39 -0.93
C ALA A 88 -3.24 -18.98 -1.10
N LYS A 89 -3.17 -18.50 -2.34
CA LYS A 89 -2.61 -17.17 -2.63
C LYS A 89 -3.42 -16.05 -1.97
N GLY A 90 -2.72 -14.96 -1.66
CA GLY A 90 -3.29 -13.78 -1.00
C GLY A 90 -4.40 -13.09 -1.77
N ASP A 91 -4.56 -13.34 -3.06
CA ASP A 91 -5.58 -12.79 -3.95
C ASP A 91 -6.71 -13.77 -4.31
N SER A 92 -6.73 -14.99 -3.75
CA SER A 92 -7.81 -15.96 -4.00
C SER A 92 -9.18 -15.40 -3.60
N ALA A 93 -10.11 -15.35 -4.56
CA ALA A 93 -11.45 -14.75 -4.39
C ALA A 93 -12.58 -15.79 -4.47
N THR A 94 -12.34 -16.89 -5.19
CA THR A 94 -13.32 -17.94 -5.47
C THR A 94 -12.78 -19.33 -5.15
N VAL A 95 -13.66 -20.33 -5.00
CA VAL A 95 -13.25 -21.72 -4.76
C VAL A 95 -12.30 -22.25 -5.84
N ALA A 96 -12.47 -21.83 -7.10
CA ALA A 96 -11.57 -22.22 -8.19
C ALA A 96 -10.13 -21.71 -7.97
N ASP A 97 -9.95 -20.55 -7.33
CA ASP A 97 -8.63 -19.97 -7.07
C ASP A 97 -7.83 -20.77 -6.03
N LEU A 98 -8.48 -21.67 -5.29
CA LEU A 98 -7.84 -22.58 -4.34
C LEU A 98 -7.19 -23.79 -5.03
N LEU A 99 -7.65 -24.16 -6.23
CA LEU A 99 -7.23 -25.38 -6.91
C LEU A 99 -5.73 -25.46 -7.18
N PRO A 100 -5.02 -24.40 -7.62
CA PRO A 100 -3.58 -24.47 -7.84
C PRO A 100 -2.80 -24.88 -6.58
N ALA A 101 -3.09 -24.27 -5.43
CA ALA A 101 -2.42 -24.58 -4.17
C ALA A 101 -2.75 -25.99 -3.66
N LEU A 102 -4.03 -26.38 -3.75
CA LEU A 102 -4.47 -27.74 -3.41
C LEU A 102 -3.77 -28.80 -4.27
N ASN A 103 -3.72 -28.57 -5.58
CA ASN A 103 -3.09 -29.46 -6.56
C ASN A 103 -1.60 -29.61 -6.33
N GLU A 104 -0.89 -28.50 -6.09
CA GLU A 104 0.54 -28.49 -5.83
C GLU A 104 0.88 -29.26 -4.55
N GLN A 105 0.15 -29.02 -3.46
CA GLN A 105 0.44 -29.65 -2.16
C GLN A 105 0.08 -31.14 -2.12
N TYR A 106 -1.01 -31.55 -2.77
CA TYR A 106 -1.53 -32.92 -2.68
C TYR A 106 -1.35 -33.76 -3.96
N GLY A 107 -0.68 -33.22 -4.98
CA GLY A 107 -0.40 -33.92 -6.23
C GLY A 107 -1.66 -34.26 -7.03
N LEU A 108 -2.63 -33.35 -7.05
CA LEU A 108 -3.88 -33.46 -7.80
C LEU A 108 -3.81 -32.63 -9.09
N GLY A 109 -4.73 -32.89 -10.01
CA GLY A 109 -4.86 -32.19 -11.30
C GLY A 109 -6.26 -31.63 -11.52
N LEU A 110 -6.91 -31.10 -10.46
CA LEU A 110 -8.24 -30.52 -10.55
C LEU A 110 -8.23 -29.20 -11.31
N THR A 111 -9.22 -29.02 -12.17
CA THR A 111 -9.45 -27.76 -12.88
C THR A 111 -10.80 -27.16 -12.48
N ALA A 112 -11.05 -25.90 -12.85
CA ALA A 112 -12.34 -25.26 -12.59
C ALA A 112 -13.53 -26.03 -13.22
N ALA A 113 -13.31 -26.74 -14.33
CA ALA A 113 -14.32 -27.57 -14.98
C ALA A 113 -14.66 -28.85 -14.20
N ASP A 114 -13.81 -29.25 -13.24
CA ASP A 114 -14.02 -30.43 -12.41
C ASP A 114 -14.88 -30.17 -11.18
N ILE A 115 -15.25 -28.91 -10.90
CA ILE A 115 -16.06 -28.54 -9.74
C ILE A 115 -17.29 -27.74 -10.16
N THR A 116 -18.41 -27.92 -9.46
CA THR A 116 -19.63 -27.15 -9.74
C THR A 116 -19.64 -25.78 -9.06
N ASN A 117 -18.96 -25.66 -7.92
CA ASN A 117 -18.98 -24.47 -7.08
C ASN A 117 -17.74 -23.58 -7.26
N GLY A 118 -17.05 -23.67 -8.41
CA GLY A 118 -15.83 -22.91 -8.67
C GLY A 118 -16.02 -21.39 -8.57
N ALA A 119 -17.18 -20.87 -8.96
CA ALA A 119 -17.50 -19.44 -8.91
C ALA A 119 -17.97 -18.94 -7.53
N THR A 120 -18.11 -19.82 -6.54
CA THR A 120 -18.53 -19.42 -5.19
C THR A 120 -17.47 -18.52 -4.57
N LYS A 121 -17.87 -17.32 -4.11
CA LYS A 121 -16.99 -16.38 -3.42
C LYS A 121 -16.48 -16.95 -2.10
N LEU A 122 -15.22 -16.74 -1.82
CA LEU A 122 -14.58 -17.09 -0.56
C LEU A 122 -14.76 -15.98 0.47
N GLY A 123 -14.66 -16.36 1.75
CA GLY A 123 -14.44 -15.40 2.83
C GLY A 123 -12.99 -14.88 2.87
N THR A 124 -12.65 -14.14 3.91
CA THR A 124 -11.34 -13.51 4.06
C THR A 124 -10.20 -14.52 4.23
N GLY A 125 -10.43 -15.66 4.88
CA GLY A 125 -9.44 -16.73 5.02
C GLY A 125 -8.25 -16.41 5.93
N TYR A 126 -8.36 -15.41 6.82
CA TYR A 126 -7.30 -15.05 7.79
C TYR A 126 -7.10 -16.09 8.90
N ALA A 127 -8.08 -16.96 9.09
CA ALA A 127 -8.01 -18.11 9.98
C ALA A 127 -8.34 -19.40 9.19
N PRO A 128 -7.95 -20.59 9.68
CA PRO A 128 -8.30 -21.86 9.05
C PRO A 128 -9.80 -21.96 8.80
N THR A 129 -10.19 -21.91 7.52
CA THR A 129 -11.59 -21.79 7.08
C THR A 129 -11.99 -23.04 6.30
N PRO A 130 -13.08 -23.73 6.68
CA PRO A 130 -13.57 -24.88 5.95
C PRO A 130 -14.27 -24.46 4.65
N VAL A 131 -14.00 -25.19 3.56
CA VAL A 131 -14.68 -25.06 2.27
C VAL A 131 -14.91 -26.46 1.72
N THR A 132 -16.08 -26.68 1.09
CA THR A 132 -16.37 -27.95 0.41
C THR A 132 -16.24 -27.76 -1.10
N LEU A 133 -15.36 -28.51 -1.75
CA LEU A 133 -15.30 -28.63 -3.21
C LEU A 133 -16.29 -29.70 -3.64
N THR A 134 -17.24 -29.33 -4.50
CA THR A 134 -18.22 -30.27 -5.05
C THR A 134 -17.81 -30.65 -6.46
N ILE A 135 -17.50 -31.93 -6.68
CA ILE A 135 -17.06 -32.38 -8.00
C ILE A 135 -18.22 -32.32 -8.98
N ALA A 136 -17.96 -31.74 -10.16
CA ALA A 136 -18.93 -31.66 -11.23
C ALA A 136 -19.32 -33.05 -11.73
N ALA A 137 -20.61 -33.26 -12.00
CA ALA A 137 -21.09 -34.51 -12.58
C ALA A 137 -20.38 -34.82 -13.92
N THR A 138 -19.97 -33.77 -14.65
CA THR A 138 -19.22 -33.80 -15.91
C THR A 138 -17.72 -34.07 -15.74
N SER A 139 -17.16 -34.07 -14.52
CA SER A 139 -15.74 -34.38 -14.31
C SER A 139 -15.43 -35.80 -14.75
N LEU A 140 -14.44 -35.92 -15.65
CA LEU A 140 -14.03 -37.20 -16.24
C LEU A 140 -13.22 -38.07 -15.29
N ALA A 141 -12.53 -37.50 -14.31
CA ALA A 141 -11.64 -38.26 -13.44
C ALA A 141 -12.19 -38.46 -12.03
N TYR A 142 -12.99 -37.51 -11.53
CA TYR A 142 -13.38 -37.44 -10.13
C TYR A 142 -14.90 -37.54 -9.93
N THR A 143 -15.31 -37.90 -8.71
CA THR A 143 -16.69 -37.85 -8.22
C THR A 143 -16.71 -37.52 -6.72
N GLY A 144 -17.87 -37.18 -6.19
CA GLY A 144 -18.07 -36.89 -4.76
C GLY A 144 -17.78 -35.44 -4.38
N SER A 145 -17.39 -35.22 -3.13
CA SER A 145 -17.01 -33.92 -2.60
C SER A 145 -15.79 -34.03 -1.70
N LEU A 146 -15.03 -32.94 -1.58
CA LEU A 146 -13.87 -32.83 -0.72
C LEU A 146 -14.06 -31.67 0.25
N SER A 147 -14.04 -31.94 1.54
CA SER A 147 -13.95 -30.88 2.55
C SER A 147 -12.49 -30.55 2.80
N VAL A 148 -12.15 -29.28 2.66
CA VAL A 148 -10.81 -28.77 2.88
C VAL A 148 -10.83 -27.65 3.90
N ILE A 149 -9.71 -27.42 4.55
CA ILE A 149 -9.46 -26.25 5.38
C ILE A 149 -8.39 -25.44 4.67
N TRP A 150 -8.67 -24.18 4.38
CA TRP A 150 -7.71 -23.30 3.72
C TRP A 150 -7.40 -22.09 4.61
N THR A 151 -6.21 -21.54 4.41
CA THR A 151 -5.81 -20.22 4.93
C THR A 151 -5.29 -19.37 3.80
N ARG A 152 -5.43 -18.05 3.93
CA ARG A 152 -4.83 -17.09 3.00
C ARG A 152 -3.36 -16.90 3.36
N ALA A 153 -2.47 -17.18 2.40
CA ALA A 153 -1.08 -16.81 2.51
C ALA A 153 -0.96 -15.28 2.34
N PRO A 154 -0.13 -14.59 3.14
CA PRO A 154 0.14 -13.18 2.92
C PRO A 154 0.81 -12.97 1.56
N VAL A 155 0.48 -11.86 0.91
CA VAL A 155 1.06 -11.45 -0.38
C VAL A 155 2.55 -11.14 -0.24
N GLY A 156 2.97 -10.54 0.87
CA GLY A 156 4.37 -10.20 1.10
C GLY A 156 4.64 -9.64 2.50
N TYR A 157 5.91 -9.58 2.87
CA TYR A 157 6.39 -9.02 4.14
C TYR A 157 7.05 -7.65 3.91
N PHE A 158 6.58 -6.64 4.64
CA PHE A 158 7.00 -5.24 4.53
C PHE A 158 7.42 -4.73 5.92
N PRO A 159 8.68 -4.93 6.33
CA PRO A 159 9.15 -4.57 7.68
C PRO A 159 9.06 -3.07 7.95
N ASP A 160 9.17 -2.25 6.91
CA ASP A 160 9.14 -0.79 6.99
C ASP A 160 7.76 -0.16 6.78
N SER A 161 6.68 -0.97 6.84
CA SER A 161 5.30 -0.52 6.57
C SER A 161 4.64 0.26 7.71
N GLY A 162 5.39 0.76 8.71
CA GLY A 162 4.82 1.43 9.87
C GLY A 162 4.16 0.47 10.87
N PRO A 163 3.52 0.99 11.95
CA PRO A 163 2.97 0.19 13.04
C PRO A 163 1.98 -0.90 12.65
N GLY A 164 1.81 -1.88 13.53
CA GLY A 164 0.89 -2.99 13.36
C GLY A 164 1.42 -4.07 12.40
N ASN A 165 0.51 -4.83 11.78
CA ASN A 165 0.88 -5.96 10.93
C ASN A 165 1.82 -5.57 9.79
N LYS A 166 2.90 -6.35 9.60
CA LYS A 166 3.92 -6.16 8.56
C LYS A 166 3.65 -6.98 7.30
N TYR A 167 2.65 -7.87 7.32
CA TYR A 167 2.28 -8.69 6.18
C TYR A 167 1.14 -8.05 5.40
N LEU A 168 1.33 -7.84 4.10
CA LEU A 168 0.23 -7.47 3.21
C LEU A 168 -0.66 -8.71 3.03
N LEU A 169 -1.91 -8.62 3.48
CA LEU A 169 -2.80 -9.77 3.55
C LEU A 169 -3.46 -10.05 2.18
N VAL A 170 -3.84 -8.99 1.46
CA VAL A 170 -4.53 -9.06 0.17
C VAL A 170 -4.23 -7.82 -0.67
N GLY A 171 -4.27 -7.97 -2.00
CA GLY A 171 -4.03 -6.89 -2.96
C GLY A 171 -2.54 -6.68 -3.25
N SER A 172 -2.16 -5.45 -3.59
CA SER A 172 -0.79 -5.04 -3.88
C SER A 172 -0.43 -3.73 -3.16
N LEU A 173 0.80 -3.23 -3.35
CA LEU A 173 1.17 -1.90 -2.83
C LEU A 173 0.43 -0.74 -3.52
N GLN A 174 -0.13 -0.97 -4.72
CA GLN A 174 -0.97 0.02 -5.40
C GLN A 174 -2.36 0.09 -4.75
N GLU A 175 -2.89 -1.05 -4.33
CA GLU A 175 -4.21 -1.17 -3.71
C GLU A 175 -4.29 -2.47 -2.90
N GLY A 176 -4.14 -2.35 -1.59
CA GLY A 176 -4.03 -3.53 -0.72
C GLY A 176 -4.31 -3.25 0.75
N TYR A 177 -4.32 -4.33 1.53
CA TYR A 177 -4.76 -4.30 2.92
C TYR A 177 -3.87 -5.14 3.83
N PHE A 178 -3.45 -4.56 4.96
CA PHE A 178 -2.59 -5.19 5.96
C PHE A 178 -3.37 -5.73 7.17
N GLY A 179 -4.64 -5.39 7.31
CA GLY A 179 -5.42 -5.73 8.50
C GLY A 179 -5.65 -4.53 9.42
N THR A 180 -6.04 -4.87 10.65
CA THR A 180 -6.32 -3.89 11.69
C THR A 180 -5.09 -3.55 12.52
N VAL A 181 -5.11 -2.36 13.12
CA VAL A 181 -4.10 -1.85 14.05
C VAL A 181 -4.83 -1.27 15.24
N THR A 182 -4.40 -1.59 16.45
CA THR A 182 -5.04 -1.08 17.66
C THR A 182 -4.64 0.36 17.94
N ASP A 183 -5.47 1.10 18.68
CA ASP A 183 -5.12 2.43 19.18
C ASP A 183 -3.83 2.46 20.02
N ALA A 184 -3.49 1.34 20.67
CA ALA A 184 -2.27 1.21 21.46
C ALA A 184 -1.01 1.08 20.59
N GLU A 185 -1.13 0.46 19.41
CA GLU A 185 -0.03 0.34 18.45
C GLU A 185 0.13 1.59 17.58
N LEU A 186 -0.95 2.35 17.37
CA LEU A 186 -0.96 3.57 16.57
C LEU A 186 -1.22 4.80 17.44
N ILE A 187 -2.46 5.30 17.47
CA ILE A 187 -2.86 6.43 18.30
C ILE A 187 -4.37 6.43 18.47
N ARG A 188 -4.87 6.81 19.65
CA ARG A 188 -6.30 7.09 19.82
C ARG A 188 -6.70 8.35 19.06
N THR A 189 -7.87 8.32 18.43
CA THR A 189 -8.31 9.42 17.56
C THR A 189 -8.61 10.74 18.29
N ASP A 190 -8.99 10.70 19.58
CA ASP A 190 -9.16 11.89 20.41
C ASP A 190 -7.83 12.54 20.79
N ILE A 191 -6.82 11.71 21.07
CA ILE A 191 -5.45 12.16 21.34
C ILE A 191 -4.82 12.75 20.08
N LEU A 192 -5.17 12.24 18.89
CA LEU A 192 -4.71 12.81 17.62
C LEU A 192 -5.14 14.28 17.48
N LEU A 193 -6.43 14.60 17.63
CA LEU A 193 -6.89 15.99 17.55
C LEU A 193 -6.22 16.87 18.63
N PHE A 194 -6.11 16.35 19.85
CA PHE A 194 -5.44 17.06 20.94
C PHE A 194 -3.97 17.41 20.60
N ARG A 195 -3.21 16.48 20.01
CA ARG A 195 -1.83 16.74 19.58
C ARG A 195 -1.75 17.80 18.49
N LEU A 196 -2.64 17.76 17.50
CA LEU A 196 -2.69 18.76 16.43
C LEU A 196 -3.01 20.15 16.97
N ASN A 197 -4.02 20.27 17.82
CA ASN A 197 -4.38 21.53 18.47
C ASN A 197 -3.25 22.11 19.32
N ASN A 198 -2.55 21.26 20.09
CA ASN A 198 -1.38 21.69 20.86
C ASN A 198 -0.23 22.18 19.97
N ALA A 199 0.08 21.47 18.90
CA ALA A 199 1.12 21.87 17.96
C ALA A 199 0.79 23.20 17.27
N ALA A 200 -0.47 23.40 16.89
CA ALA A 200 -0.95 24.63 16.29
C ALA A 200 -1.16 25.78 17.29
N LYS A 201 -1.13 25.50 18.61
CA LYS A 201 -1.48 26.45 19.68
C LYS A 201 -2.88 27.05 19.47
N GLN A 202 -3.80 26.23 18.96
CA GLN A 202 -5.19 26.58 18.66
C GLN A 202 -6.12 25.48 19.19
N ASN A 203 -7.37 25.83 19.50
CA ASN A 203 -8.38 24.86 19.94
C ASN A 203 -9.49 24.78 18.91
N TYR A 204 -9.33 23.88 17.93
CA TYR A 204 -10.34 23.62 16.92
C TYR A 204 -11.12 22.33 17.15
N GLY A 205 -12.37 22.34 16.70
CA GLY A 205 -13.28 21.20 16.78
C GLY A 205 -13.66 20.81 18.21
N THR A 206 -14.37 19.70 18.31
CA THR A 206 -14.74 19.07 19.59
C THR A 206 -14.49 17.58 19.50
N SER A 207 -13.67 17.06 20.42
CA SER A 207 -13.35 15.65 20.48
C SER A 207 -14.38 14.88 21.30
N THR A 208 -14.69 13.65 20.87
CA THR A 208 -15.49 12.69 21.63
C THR A 208 -14.67 11.42 21.80
N ALA A 209 -14.76 10.76 22.95
CA ALA A 209 -14.07 9.48 23.15
C ALA A 209 -14.49 8.48 22.04
N ALA A 210 -13.51 7.90 21.36
CA ALA A 210 -13.74 6.94 20.28
C ALA A 210 -14.37 5.65 20.81
N SER A 211 -15.27 5.05 20.03
CA SER A 211 -16.04 3.88 20.46
C SER A 211 -15.47 2.54 20.02
N SER A 212 -14.62 2.48 18.98
CA SER A 212 -14.17 1.21 18.38
C SER A 212 -12.69 0.85 18.57
N GLY A 213 -11.82 1.83 18.86
CA GLY A 213 -10.42 1.59 19.22
C GLY A 213 -9.52 0.94 18.16
N LEU A 214 -9.95 0.91 16.89
CA LEU A 214 -9.28 0.20 15.80
C LEU A 214 -9.07 1.09 14.57
N TRP A 215 -7.92 0.88 13.92
CA TRP A 215 -7.51 1.45 12.65
C TRP A 215 -7.41 0.36 11.59
N TYR A 216 -7.64 0.73 10.34
CA TYR A 216 -7.52 -0.14 9.17
C TYR A 216 -6.32 0.30 8.34
N LYS A 217 -5.35 -0.60 8.15
CA LYS A 217 -4.09 -0.31 7.46
C LYS A 217 -4.14 -0.75 6.01
N PHE A 218 -3.91 0.20 5.10
CA PHE A 218 -3.98 0.01 3.66
C PHE A 218 -2.66 0.32 2.98
N ALA A 219 -2.46 -0.27 1.81
CA ALA A 219 -1.53 0.21 0.80
C ALA A 219 -2.32 0.94 -0.30
N LYS A 220 -1.86 2.13 -0.68
CA LYS A 220 -2.42 2.91 -1.78
C LYS A 220 -1.27 3.64 -2.47
N ASP A 221 -1.13 3.47 -3.78
CA ASP A 221 -0.15 4.19 -4.60
C ASP A 221 1.31 4.10 -4.07
N ASN A 222 1.70 2.90 -3.61
CA ASN A 222 2.99 2.60 -2.98
C ASN A 222 3.24 3.29 -1.62
N LYS A 223 2.21 3.86 -1.01
CA LYS A 223 2.23 4.45 0.32
C LYS A 223 1.37 3.65 1.28
N ILE A 224 1.60 3.84 2.58
CA ILE A 224 0.83 3.20 3.64
C ILE A 224 -0.11 4.21 4.27
N TYR A 225 -1.38 3.83 4.40
CA TYR A 225 -2.41 4.65 5.01
C TYR A 225 -3.11 3.91 6.15
N TYR A 226 -3.61 4.67 7.13
CA TYR A 226 -4.40 4.16 8.24
C TYR A 226 -5.72 4.92 8.28
N LEU A 227 -6.85 4.23 8.26
CA LEU A 227 -8.17 4.83 8.44
C LEU A 227 -8.71 4.47 9.82
N ALA A 228 -9.15 5.47 10.58
CA ALA A 228 -9.84 5.23 11.84
C ALA A 228 -11.18 4.52 11.59
N GLY A 229 -11.48 3.47 12.35
CA GLY A 229 -12.74 2.74 12.20
C GLY A 229 -13.96 3.47 12.76
N SER A 230 -13.75 4.44 13.64
CA SER A 230 -14.80 5.28 14.22
C SER A 230 -14.49 6.76 14.09
N GLN A 231 -15.56 7.56 14.09
CA GLN A 231 -15.49 9.01 14.20
C GLN A 231 -14.74 9.43 15.47
N ALA A 232 -13.96 10.51 15.34
CA ALA A 232 -13.09 11.00 16.40
C ALA A 232 -13.59 12.30 17.01
N SER A 233 -14.09 13.19 16.15
CA SER A 233 -14.31 14.59 16.49
C SER A 233 -15.27 15.23 15.49
N VAL A 234 -15.91 16.30 15.91
CA VAL A 234 -16.65 17.20 15.02
C VAL A 234 -15.81 18.45 14.78
N ILE A 235 -15.56 18.79 13.53
CA ILE A 235 -14.66 19.90 13.14
C ILE A 235 -15.07 20.45 11.77
N ARG A 236 -14.67 21.67 11.45
CA ARG A 236 -14.88 22.27 10.12
C ARG A 236 -13.72 21.93 9.20
N TRP A 237 -13.98 21.89 7.89
CA TRP A 237 -12.94 21.68 6.89
C TRP A 237 -11.83 22.73 6.98
N THR A 238 -12.19 24.01 7.15
CA THR A 238 -11.21 25.10 7.27
C THR A 238 -10.35 25.00 8.52
N GLU A 239 -10.89 24.47 9.61
CA GLU A 239 -10.13 24.27 10.85
C GLU A 239 -9.10 23.14 10.67
N LEU A 240 -9.48 22.02 10.04
CA LEU A 240 -8.53 20.96 9.69
C LEU A 240 -7.44 21.46 8.72
N TYR A 241 -7.82 22.30 7.76
CA TYR A 241 -6.88 22.92 6.83
C TYR A 241 -5.85 23.80 7.57
N GLN A 242 -6.30 24.58 8.55
CA GLN A 242 -5.42 25.40 9.39
C GLN A 242 -4.52 24.58 10.31
N LEU A 243 -4.94 23.37 10.68
CA LEU A 243 -4.10 22.41 11.39
C LEU A 243 -3.07 21.73 10.47
N GLY A 244 -3.14 21.94 9.15
CA GLY A 244 -2.25 21.30 8.17
C GLY A 244 -2.60 19.83 7.92
N ALA A 245 -3.85 19.42 8.14
CA ALA A 245 -4.28 18.02 8.22
C ALA A 245 -5.25 17.59 7.10
N VAL A 246 -5.26 18.30 5.96
CA VAL A 246 -6.19 18.03 4.84
C VAL A 246 -5.53 17.28 3.70
N TYR A 247 -4.37 17.75 3.23
CA TYR A 247 -3.72 17.25 2.02
C TYR A 247 -2.46 16.45 2.32
N GLU A 248 -2.12 15.50 1.44
CA GLU A 248 -0.86 14.75 1.49
C GLU A 248 0.36 15.51 0.93
N ILE A 249 0.19 16.80 0.60
CA ILE A 249 1.18 17.63 -0.10
C ILE A 249 1.38 18.95 0.67
N ASP A 250 2.63 19.27 1.02
CA ASP A 250 3.01 20.43 1.83
C ASP A 250 2.40 21.77 1.36
N THR A 251 2.35 22.00 0.03
CA THR A 251 1.85 23.25 -0.53
C THR A 251 0.70 22.95 -1.51
N PRO A 252 -0.56 23.09 -1.07
CA PRO A 252 -1.72 22.88 -1.92
C PRO A 252 -1.77 23.88 -3.09
N GLU A 253 -2.32 23.46 -4.23
CA GLU A 253 -2.50 24.30 -5.44
C GLU A 253 -3.50 25.45 -5.22
N GLN A 254 -3.58 26.36 -6.19
CA GLN A 254 -4.38 27.59 -6.07
C GLN A 254 -5.87 27.32 -5.79
N ASP A 255 -6.44 26.15 -6.11
CA ASP A 255 -7.86 25.87 -5.86
C ASP A 255 -8.12 25.04 -4.58
N HIS A 256 -7.06 24.74 -3.83
CA HIS A 256 -7.06 23.83 -2.67
C HIS A 256 -6.99 24.58 -1.32
N HIS A 257 -7.82 25.61 -1.15
CA HIS A 257 -7.81 26.42 0.09
C HIS A 257 -9.21 26.99 0.43
N PRO A 258 -9.40 27.52 1.66
CA PRO A 258 -10.61 28.23 2.06
C PRO A 258 -10.80 29.56 1.31
N VAL A 259 -12.02 30.08 1.32
CA VAL A 259 -12.40 31.35 0.66
C VAL A 259 -11.61 32.56 1.18
N ASP A 260 -11.04 32.48 2.38
CA ASP A 260 -10.25 33.55 2.97
C ASP A 260 -8.88 33.76 2.30
N GLY A 261 -8.50 32.91 1.34
CA GLY A 261 -7.25 33.04 0.58
C GLY A 261 -5.99 32.62 1.34
N THR A 262 -6.12 32.14 2.57
CA THR A 262 -4.96 31.82 3.41
C THR A 262 -4.41 30.46 3.01
N ILE A 263 -3.22 30.46 2.42
CA ILE A 263 -2.49 29.22 2.10
C ILE A 263 -1.75 28.76 3.35
N VAL A 264 -2.11 27.58 3.86
CA VAL A 264 -1.48 26.94 5.02
C VAL A 264 -0.69 25.72 4.55
N THR A 265 0.55 25.59 5.02
CA THR A 265 1.38 24.41 4.77
C THR A 265 0.71 23.17 5.37
N GLN A 266 0.57 22.11 4.58
CA GLN A 266 -0.09 20.86 4.97
C GLN A 266 0.96 19.83 5.43
N ASP A 267 1.65 20.14 6.52
CA ASP A 267 2.77 19.35 7.03
C ASP A 267 2.59 18.95 8.50
N ALA A 268 1.34 18.79 8.92
CA ALA A 268 1.02 18.22 10.22
C ALA A 268 1.67 16.84 10.34
N LEU A 269 2.31 16.58 11.48
CA LEU A 269 2.96 15.30 11.73
C LEU A 269 2.69 14.87 13.16
N VAL A 270 2.55 13.56 13.33
CA VAL A 270 2.44 12.92 14.63
C VAL A 270 3.37 11.73 14.66
N ASN A 271 4.10 11.59 15.75
CA ASN A 271 4.97 10.44 15.97
C ASN A 271 4.30 9.36 16.83
N VAL A 272 4.61 8.12 16.51
CA VAL A 272 4.26 6.93 17.28
C VAL A 272 5.48 6.03 17.39
N THR A 273 5.65 5.33 18.51
CA THR A 273 6.84 4.51 18.75
C THR A 273 6.45 3.04 18.88
N GLU A 274 7.09 2.20 18.08
CA GLU A 274 6.94 0.74 18.11
C GLU A 274 8.33 0.13 18.27
N ASN A 275 8.57 -0.65 19.32
CA ASN A 275 9.86 -1.33 19.56
C ASN A 275 11.09 -0.41 19.47
N ASN A 276 11.02 0.79 20.07
CA ASN A 276 12.05 1.84 20.01
C ASN A 276 12.30 2.45 18.62
N LYS A 277 11.48 2.13 17.62
CA LYS A 277 11.47 2.81 16.32
C LYS A 277 10.33 3.83 16.29
N SER A 278 10.66 5.06 15.94
CA SER A 278 9.66 6.12 15.73
C SER A 278 9.17 6.10 14.29
N TRP A 279 7.86 6.12 14.14
CA TRP A 279 7.15 6.26 12.88
C TRP A 279 6.48 7.63 12.85
N TYR A 280 6.47 8.25 11.68
CA TYR A 280 5.91 9.57 11.46
C TYR A 280 4.70 9.46 10.57
N LEU A 281 3.60 10.05 11.01
CA LEU A 281 2.29 9.94 10.38
C LEU A 281 1.77 11.34 10.09
N SER A 282 1.40 11.61 8.85
CA SER A 282 0.73 12.85 8.46
C SER A 282 -0.78 12.62 8.40
N PRO A 283 -1.60 13.37 9.14
CA PRO A 283 -3.04 13.32 8.97
C PRO A 283 -3.46 13.94 7.65
N CYS A 284 -4.33 13.24 6.94
CA CYS A 284 -4.94 13.70 5.71
C CYS A 284 -6.43 13.34 5.69
N LEU A 285 -7.16 13.94 4.76
CA LEU A 285 -8.55 13.56 4.49
C LEU A 285 -8.61 12.50 3.38
N PRO A 286 -9.56 11.56 3.46
CA PRO A 286 -9.80 10.64 2.36
C PRO A 286 -10.29 11.39 1.12
N VAL A 287 -10.08 10.78 -0.05
CA VAL A 287 -10.50 11.31 -1.35
C VAL A 287 -11.73 10.58 -1.90
N LEU A 288 -12.69 11.31 -2.44
CA LEU A 288 -13.81 10.74 -3.19
C LEU A 288 -13.49 10.57 -4.68
N SER A 289 -12.50 11.30 -5.18
CA SER A 289 -12.00 11.22 -6.54
C SER A 289 -10.54 11.64 -6.55
N GLU A 290 -9.72 11.03 -7.40
CA GLU A 290 -8.37 11.54 -7.65
C GLU A 290 -8.38 12.89 -8.38
N THR A 291 -9.49 13.24 -9.04
CA THR A 291 -9.69 14.55 -9.63
C THR A 291 -10.02 15.58 -8.55
N ASP A 292 -9.24 16.65 -8.46
CA ASP A 292 -9.42 17.77 -7.55
C ASP A 292 -9.01 19.06 -8.27
N PRO A 293 -9.88 20.09 -8.43
CA PRO A 293 -11.29 20.13 -8.03
C PRO A 293 -12.17 19.09 -8.75
N TRP A 294 -13.12 18.50 -8.02
CA TRP A 294 -14.01 17.45 -8.53
C TRP A 294 -15.37 18.02 -8.95
N ASP A 295 -15.83 17.66 -10.14
CA ASP A 295 -17.19 17.95 -10.60
C ASP A 295 -18.18 17.01 -9.90
N TYR A 296 -18.64 17.42 -8.73
CA TYR A 296 -19.53 16.61 -7.91
C TYR A 296 -20.92 16.54 -8.55
N LEU A 297 -21.41 15.32 -8.80
CA LEU A 297 -22.75 15.06 -9.32
C LEU A 297 -23.62 14.43 -8.20
N PRO A 298 -24.59 15.19 -7.61
CA PRO A 298 -25.31 14.77 -6.41
C PRO A 298 -26.32 13.61 -6.54
N ALA A 299 -26.52 13.02 -7.71
CA ALA A 299 -27.62 12.09 -7.93
C ALA A 299 -27.19 10.62 -7.86
N ASN A 300 -27.38 9.97 -6.70
CA ASN A 300 -27.31 8.51 -6.48
C ASN A 300 -26.15 7.81 -7.22
N GLY A 301 -24.95 8.39 -7.13
CA GLY A 301 -23.76 7.85 -7.78
C GLY A 301 -23.15 6.71 -6.96
N THR A 302 -22.95 5.56 -7.59
CA THR A 302 -21.96 4.57 -7.14
C THR A 302 -20.66 5.29 -6.78
N PRO A 303 -19.95 4.90 -5.70
CA PRO A 303 -18.66 5.48 -5.35
C PRO A 303 -17.73 5.55 -6.57
N ASN A 304 -17.10 6.71 -6.78
CA ASN A 304 -16.19 6.88 -7.90
C ASN A 304 -15.02 5.89 -7.78
N PRO A 305 -14.71 5.12 -8.83
CA PRO A 305 -13.69 4.08 -8.79
C PRO A 305 -12.27 4.58 -8.49
N THR A 306 -11.99 5.88 -8.65
CA THR A 306 -10.68 6.46 -8.30
C THR A 306 -10.61 6.93 -6.84
N GLY A 307 -11.72 7.01 -6.13
CA GLY A 307 -11.78 7.45 -4.73
C GLY A 307 -11.45 6.34 -3.72
N ASP A 308 -11.03 6.75 -2.53
CA ASP A 308 -10.68 5.84 -1.42
C ASP A 308 -11.87 4.97 -0.98
N VAL A 309 -13.10 5.49 -1.12
CA VAL A 309 -14.31 4.72 -0.83
C VAL A 309 -14.38 3.46 -1.68
N ALA A 310 -14.21 3.55 -3.00
CA ALA A 310 -14.30 2.41 -3.89
C ALA A 310 -13.04 1.54 -3.88
N ARG A 311 -11.86 2.16 -3.81
CA ARG A 311 -10.57 1.48 -3.85
C ARG A 311 -10.28 0.69 -2.58
N LEU A 312 -10.68 1.22 -1.42
CA LEU A 312 -10.29 0.70 -0.10
C LEU A 312 -11.49 0.38 0.81
N PHE A 313 -12.36 1.36 1.07
CA PHE A 313 -13.28 1.28 2.21
C PHE A 313 -14.44 0.31 1.99
N THR A 314 -15.00 0.25 0.77
CA THR A 314 -16.06 -0.72 0.41
C THR A 314 -15.57 -2.16 0.53
N LYS A 315 -14.28 -2.41 0.31
CA LYS A 315 -13.69 -3.75 0.36
C LYS A 315 -13.58 -4.31 1.76
N ILE A 316 -13.50 -3.44 2.77
CA ILE A 316 -13.54 -3.84 4.18
C ILE A 316 -14.91 -3.62 4.82
N SER A 317 -15.81 -2.85 4.21
CA SER A 317 -17.11 -2.53 4.78
C SER A 317 -18.09 -3.70 4.64
N ARG A 318 -18.76 -4.04 5.75
CA ARG A 318 -19.98 -4.86 5.74
C ARG A 318 -21.27 -4.05 5.69
N ASN A 319 -21.17 -2.73 5.80
CA ASN A 319 -22.31 -1.83 5.76
C ASN A 319 -22.63 -1.54 4.29
N THR A 320 -23.80 -1.99 3.81
CA THR A 320 -24.23 -1.86 2.42
C THR A 320 -25.25 -0.73 2.27
N PRO A 321 -25.18 0.03 1.16
CA PRO A 321 -25.36 -0.54 -0.19
C PRO A 321 -24.10 -1.05 -0.90
N TYR A 322 -22.91 -0.45 -0.71
CA TYR A 322 -21.75 -0.69 -1.57
C TYR A 322 -20.62 -1.54 -0.96
N GLY A 323 -20.73 -1.92 0.31
CA GLY A 323 -19.73 -2.79 0.95
C GLY A 323 -19.64 -4.16 0.29
N THR A 324 -18.44 -4.56 -0.17
CA THR A 324 -18.19 -5.88 -0.77
C THR A 324 -17.68 -6.89 0.25
N SER A 325 -17.09 -6.41 1.36
CA SER A 325 -16.45 -7.24 2.39
C SER A 325 -15.42 -8.25 1.86
N GLU A 326 -14.79 -7.95 0.72
CA GLU A 326 -13.83 -8.83 0.06
C GLU A 326 -12.51 -8.95 0.81
N TRP A 327 -12.13 -7.93 1.58
CA TRP A 327 -10.90 -7.88 2.36
C TRP A 327 -11.15 -8.03 3.86
N GLU A 328 -12.27 -7.51 4.38
CA GLU A 328 -12.65 -7.65 5.79
C GLU A 328 -14.17 -7.44 5.91
N SER A 329 -14.77 -7.89 7.01
CA SER A 329 -16.16 -7.61 7.36
C SER A 329 -16.26 -6.60 8.51
N ALA A 330 -15.70 -5.41 8.30
CA ALA A 330 -15.69 -4.30 9.26
C ALA A 330 -16.99 -3.49 9.22
N ALA A 331 -17.48 -3.09 10.39
CA ALA A 331 -18.54 -2.10 10.51
C ALA A 331 -17.93 -0.68 10.53
N LEU A 332 -17.83 -0.07 9.35
CA LEU A 332 -17.38 1.33 9.23
C LEU A 332 -18.49 2.31 9.64
N THR A 333 -18.12 3.49 10.16
CA THR A 333 -19.12 4.47 10.60
C THR A 333 -20.00 4.97 9.43
N ALA A 334 -21.30 5.08 9.68
CA ALA A 334 -22.33 5.52 8.73
C ALA A 334 -22.58 7.03 8.68
N VAL A 335 -21.77 7.83 9.40
CA VAL A 335 -21.93 9.28 9.41
C VAL A 335 -21.27 9.90 8.18
N SER A 336 -21.82 11.02 7.71
CA SER A 336 -21.18 11.84 6.69
C SER A 336 -19.88 12.43 7.25
N ALA A 337 -18.77 11.94 6.73
CA ALA A 337 -17.43 12.38 7.08
C ALA A 337 -16.92 13.44 6.09
N ILE A 338 -15.94 14.22 6.53
CA ILE A 338 -15.24 15.22 5.72
C ILE A 338 -14.30 14.52 4.73
N PHE A 339 -14.33 14.94 3.45
CA PHE A 339 -13.39 14.50 2.41
C PHE A 339 -12.56 15.67 1.89
N ARG A 340 -11.41 15.34 1.28
CA ARG A 340 -10.39 16.29 0.84
C ARG A 340 -10.86 17.19 -0.31
N ASN A 341 -11.56 16.61 -1.29
CA ASN A 341 -11.84 17.23 -2.58
C ASN A 341 -12.52 18.60 -2.44
N THR A 342 -12.26 19.48 -3.39
CA THR A 342 -12.99 20.74 -3.55
C THR A 342 -14.03 20.60 -4.66
N ASP A 343 -15.21 21.19 -4.48
CA ASP A 343 -16.20 21.22 -5.55
C ASP A 343 -15.72 22.14 -6.69
N LYS A 344 -15.78 21.62 -7.92
CA LYS A 344 -15.33 22.34 -9.12
C LYS A 344 -16.19 23.56 -9.43
N ASN A 345 -17.48 23.51 -9.10
CA ASN A 345 -18.43 24.57 -9.44
C ASN A 345 -18.49 25.67 -8.37
N ASP A 346 -18.15 25.35 -7.13
CA ASP A 346 -18.13 26.25 -5.98
C ASP A 346 -16.96 25.89 -5.03
N PRO A 347 -15.79 26.55 -5.14
CA PRO A 347 -14.60 26.22 -4.35
C PRO A 347 -14.78 26.47 -2.83
N THR A 348 -15.86 27.16 -2.45
CA THR A 348 -16.24 27.34 -1.03
C THR A 348 -16.80 26.05 -0.42
N LYS A 349 -17.11 25.06 -1.24
CA LYS A 349 -17.70 23.78 -0.85
C LYS A 349 -16.74 22.61 -1.01
N TYR A 350 -17.05 21.56 -0.26
CA TYR A 350 -16.38 20.27 -0.29
C TYR A 350 -17.44 19.16 -0.21
N PRO A 351 -17.19 17.97 -0.77
CA PRO A 351 -18.10 16.86 -0.63
C PRO A 351 -17.94 16.20 0.73
N ILE A 352 -19.07 15.76 1.28
CA ILE A 352 -19.13 14.88 2.43
C ILE A 352 -19.71 13.56 2.00
N SER A 353 -19.27 12.47 2.62
CA SER A 353 -19.75 11.14 2.32
C SER A 353 -19.71 10.23 3.54
N THR A 354 -20.60 9.26 3.60
CA THR A 354 -20.36 8.09 4.46
C THR A 354 -19.13 7.31 3.96
N LEU A 355 -18.41 6.60 4.84
CA LEU A 355 -17.20 5.86 4.45
C LEU A 355 -17.45 4.77 3.40
N TYR A 356 -18.67 4.27 3.29
CA TYR A 356 -19.09 3.30 2.29
C TYR A 356 -19.94 3.90 1.17
N GLY A 357 -19.97 5.24 1.05
CA GLY A 357 -20.52 5.97 -0.10
C GLY A 357 -22.04 5.97 -0.26
N ALA A 358 -22.79 5.53 0.75
CA ALA A 358 -24.26 5.44 0.70
C ALA A 358 -24.98 6.78 0.66
N SER A 359 -24.41 7.80 1.28
CA SER A 359 -24.91 9.18 1.23
C SER A 359 -23.74 10.09 0.94
N GLN A 360 -23.95 11.01 -0.01
CA GLN A 360 -23.01 12.05 -0.38
C GLN A 360 -23.77 13.37 -0.53
N SER A 361 -23.13 14.47 -0.16
CA SER A 361 -23.66 15.83 -0.39
C SER A 361 -22.51 16.85 -0.40
N LEU A 362 -22.83 18.12 -0.63
CA LEU A 362 -21.88 19.21 -0.49
C LEU A 362 -22.09 19.96 0.82
N ALA A 363 -20.99 20.39 1.43
CA ALA A 363 -20.97 21.22 2.63
C ALA A 363 -20.08 22.44 2.41
N VAL A 364 -20.38 23.54 3.11
CA VAL A 364 -19.57 24.77 3.06
C VAL A 364 -18.35 24.62 3.96
N LYS A 365 -17.15 24.85 3.43
CA LYS A 365 -15.87 24.66 4.13
C LYS A 365 -15.82 25.43 5.47
N ALA A 366 -16.22 26.71 5.45
CA ALA A 366 -16.02 27.65 6.56
C ALA A 366 -17.02 27.52 7.72
N THR A 367 -18.22 26.99 7.46
CA THR A 367 -19.33 27.01 8.43
C THR A 367 -19.85 25.62 8.79
N SER A 368 -19.67 24.62 7.93
CA SER A 368 -20.21 23.29 8.18
C SER A 368 -19.31 22.48 9.11
N GLN A 369 -19.82 22.17 10.30
CA GLN A 369 -19.24 21.21 11.22
C GLN A 369 -19.68 19.80 10.85
N GLN A 370 -18.72 18.90 10.69
CA GLN A 370 -18.97 17.52 10.27
C GLN A 370 -18.09 16.55 11.05
N TRP A 371 -18.43 15.26 11.01
CA TRP A 371 -17.62 14.24 11.64
C TRP A 371 -16.30 14.08 10.89
N TRP A 372 -15.20 14.10 11.64
CA TRP A 372 -13.89 13.74 11.13
C TRP A 372 -13.60 12.28 11.48
N VAL A 373 -13.34 11.50 10.44
CA VAL A 373 -12.75 10.17 10.51
C VAL A 373 -11.31 10.33 10.03
N PRO A 374 -10.32 10.33 10.94
CA PRO A 374 -8.94 10.54 10.56
C PRO A 374 -8.43 9.48 9.60
N MET A 375 -7.71 9.92 8.57
CA MET A 375 -6.83 9.09 7.77
C MET A 375 -5.40 9.57 7.98
N LEU A 376 -4.45 8.65 8.12
CA LEU A 376 -3.03 8.96 8.35
C LEU A 376 -2.19 8.35 7.25
N GLU A 377 -1.31 9.12 6.63
CA GLU A 377 -0.25 8.64 5.74
C GLU A 377 1.02 8.35 6.54
N LEU A 378 1.68 7.22 6.28
CA LEU A 378 3.03 6.97 6.75
C LEU A 378 4.04 7.79 5.95
N VAL A 379 4.79 8.64 6.64
CA VAL A 379 5.80 9.51 6.05
C VAL A 379 7.19 8.89 6.19
N ASP A 380 7.87 8.74 5.05
CA ASP A 380 9.29 8.43 5.05
C ASP A 380 10.11 9.71 5.29
N ILE A 381 10.63 9.82 6.51
CA ILE A 381 11.46 10.95 6.93
C ILE A 381 12.82 11.02 6.23
N GLN A 382 13.29 9.93 5.61
CA GLN A 382 14.52 9.96 4.83
C GLN A 382 14.32 10.64 3.48
N ALA A 383 13.14 10.49 2.90
CA ALA A 383 12.73 11.16 1.67
C ALA A 383 12.21 12.59 1.93
N ASN A 384 11.54 12.81 3.07
CA ASN A 384 10.85 14.05 3.40
C ASN A 384 11.40 14.69 4.69
N PRO A 385 12.15 15.81 4.62
CA PRO A 385 12.71 16.45 5.80
C PRO A 385 11.62 17.05 6.70
N VAL A 386 11.50 16.52 7.92
CA VAL A 386 10.50 16.92 8.93
C VAL A 386 10.94 18.19 9.66
N LYS A 387 10.00 19.09 9.97
CA LYS A 387 10.23 20.24 10.85
C LYS A 387 10.59 19.75 12.26
N VAL A 388 11.61 20.35 12.87
CA VAL A 388 11.99 20.05 14.26
C VAL A 388 10.82 20.47 15.16
N GLU A 389 10.09 19.51 15.70
CA GLU A 389 9.14 19.77 16.79
C GLU A 389 9.89 20.46 17.94
N GLU A 390 9.20 21.29 18.74
CA GLU A 390 9.74 21.77 20.02
C GLU A 390 10.02 20.55 20.91
N VAL A 391 11.24 19.99 20.81
CA VAL A 391 11.60 18.82 21.58
C VAL A 391 11.82 19.24 23.02
N ASN A 392 10.81 19.03 23.85
CA ASN A 392 10.91 19.13 25.30
C ASN A 392 11.74 17.95 25.83
N TYR A 393 13.06 18.07 25.80
CA TYR A 393 13.94 17.13 26.49
C TYR A 393 13.90 17.41 28.00
N LEU A 394 13.62 16.38 28.81
CA LEU A 394 14.06 16.39 30.20
C LEU A 394 15.57 16.13 30.18
N VAL A 395 16.38 17.17 30.40
CA VAL A 395 17.84 17.01 30.49
C VAL A 395 18.16 16.27 31.80
N THR A 396 18.25 14.94 31.75
CA THR A 396 18.79 14.15 32.86
C THR A 396 20.30 13.99 32.68
N GLY A 397 21.05 14.86 33.33
CA GLY A 397 22.50 14.74 33.46
C GLY A 397 22.95 15.39 34.76
N ARG A 398 23.81 14.71 35.54
CA ARG A 398 24.52 15.39 36.64
C ARG A 398 25.53 16.35 36.02
N PRO A 399 25.53 17.65 36.36
CA PRO A 399 26.56 18.56 35.89
C PRO A 399 27.93 18.01 36.36
N ARG A 400 28.88 17.85 35.42
CA ARG A 400 30.28 17.65 35.83
C ARG A 400 30.75 18.95 36.46
N ALA A 401 31.34 18.84 37.65
CA ALA A 401 31.89 19.99 38.36
C ALA A 401 32.87 20.76 37.45
N PRO A 402 32.86 22.10 37.47
CA PRO A 402 33.82 22.88 36.70
C PRO A 402 35.24 22.49 37.14
N LEU A 403 36.11 22.21 36.16
CA LEU A 403 37.52 21.98 36.43
C LEU A 403 38.15 23.34 36.74
N LEU A 404 38.36 23.63 38.03
CA LEU A 404 39.14 24.79 38.45
C LEU A 404 40.62 24.40 38.40
N THR A 405 41.32 24.84 37.36
CA THR A 405 42.78 24.77 37.35
C THR A 405 43.28 25.96 38.18
N ILE A 406 43.56 25.71 39.46
CA ILE A 406 44.20 26.70 40.34
C ILE A 406 45.70 26.62 40.08
N ASP A 407 46.30 27.74 39.70
CA ASP A 407 47.75 27.89 39.58
C ASP A 407 48.41 27.63 40.94
N THR A 408 49.19 26.55 41.04
CA THR A 408 49.81 26.09 42.30
C THR A 408 51.09 26.84 42.66
N GLU A 409 51.61 27.72 41.79
CA GLU A 409 52.83 28.49 42.03
C GLU A 409 52.58 29.84 42.73
N ARG A 410 51.32 30.17 43.02
CA ARG A 410 50.93 31.48 43.58
C ARG A 410 50.85 31.48 45.11
N ASP A 411 51.22 32.60 45.73
CA ASP A 411 51.16 32.83 47.18
C ASP A 411 49.74 32.59 47.74
N PRO A 412 49.57 31.66 48.71
CA PRO A 412 48.26 31.25 49.22
C PRO A 412 47.52 32.33 50.03
N ASN A 413 48.16 33.45 50.37
CA ASN A 413 47.56 34.50 51.22
C ASN A 413 46.97 35.68 50.43
N ILE A 414 46.97 35.64 49.10
CA ILE A 414 46.42 36.71 48.26
C ILE A 414 45.02 36.31 47.75
N PRO A 415 43.94 37.05 48.11
CA PRO A 415 42.60 36.77 47.60
C PRO A 415 42.54 36.93 46.07
N VAL A 416 42.19 35.88 45.35
CA VAL A 416 41.97 35.94 43.89
C VAL A 416 40.53 36.36 43.62
N ARG A 417 40.33 37.44 42.86
CA ARG A 417 39.01 37.80 42.36
C ARG A 417 38.59 36.78 41.29
N VAL A 418 37.41 36.17 41.48
CA VAL A 418 36.76 35.30 40.49
C VAL A 418 36.19 36.16 39.37
N THR A 419 37.05 36.65 38.50
CA THR A 419 36.65 37.30 37.26
C THR A 419 37.41 36.61 36.13
N ASP A 420 36.65 36.10 35.16
CA ASP A 420 37.06 35.31 33.98
C ASP A 420 37.12 33.79 34.15
N ILE A 421 36.06 33.20 34.73
CA ILE A 421 35.72 31.81 34.37
C ILE A 421 35.08 31.84 32.98
N GLN A 422 35.89 31.66 31.93
CA GLN A 422 35.38 31.23 30.63
C GLN A 422 35.13 29.72 30.69
N SER A 423 33.91 29.31 31.04
CA SER A 423 33.50 27.92 30.84
C SER A 423 33.01 27.75 29.40
N THR A 424 33.78 27.06 28.57
CA THR A 424 33.28 26.60 27.26
C THR A 424 32.39 25.38 27.49
N TYR A 425 31.08 25.58 27.36
CA TYR A 425 30.09 24.51 27.41
C TYR A 425 30.21 23.63 26.16
N ASN A 426 30.92 22.51 26.24
CA ASN A 426 30.88 21.49 25.19
C ASN A 426 29.68 20.57 25.42
N LEU A 427 28.48 21.04 25.07
CA LEU A 427 27.35 20.16 24.82
C LEU A 427 27.55 19.55 23.43
N SER A 428 27.92 18.27 23.36
CA SER A 428 27.92 17.52 22.11
C SER A 428 26.47 17.19 21.72
N ILE A 429 25.73 18.20 21.26
CA ILE A 429 24.46 17.99 20.58
C ILE A 429 24.81 17.50 19.17
N ARG A 430 24.37 16.31 18.80
CA ARG A 430 24.40 15.91 17.38
C ARG A 430 23.57 16.95 16.61
N ARG A 431 24.22 17.65 15.66
CA ARG A 431 23.53 18.64 14.83
C ARG A 431 22.32 17.95 14.16
N PRO A 432 21.09 18.49 14.31
CA PRO A 432 19.97 18.01 13.51
C PRO A 432 20.28 18.27 12.04
N PHE A 433 19.84 17.36 11.17
CA PHE A 433 19.84 17.58 9.73
C PHE A 433 18.84 18.69 9.41
N LEU A 434 19.35 19.93 9.31
CA LEU A 434 18.57 21.07 8.84
C LEU A 434 18.57 21.06 7.32
N LYS A 435 17.40 21.29 6.72
CA LYS A 435 17.31 21.65 5.30
C LYS A 435 18.19 22.88 5.09
N PRO A 436 19.17 22.87 4.15
CA PRO A 436 19.90 24.08 3.83
C PRO A 436 18.88 25.13 3.39
N PHE A 437 18.99 26.35 3.93
CA PHE A 437 18.25 27.48 3.40
C PHE A 437 18.49 27.52 1.89
N LYS A 438 17.43 27.32 1.11
CA LYS A 438 17.46 27.62 -0.32
C LYS A 438 17.60 29.14 -0.44
N LEU A 439 18.83 29.63 -0.44
CA LEU A 439 19.15 30.88 -1.11
C LEU A 439 19.11 30.56 -2.60
N GLU A 440 17.92 30.53 -3.19
CA GLU A 440 17.86 30.63 -4.65
C GLU A 440 18.44 32.01 -4.99
N PRO A 441 19.52 32.11 -5.79
CA PRO A 441 19.97 33.40 -6.26
C PRO A 441 18.83 34.03 -7.05
N VAL A 442 18.52 35.31 -6.78
CA VAL A 442 17.51 36.07 -7.50
C VAL A 442 17.83 36.00 -9.00
N LYS A 443 17.03 35.25 -9.76
CA LYS A 443 17.27 35.00 -11.19
C LYS A 443 16.73 36.10 -12.10
N ALA A 444 15.84 36.95 -11.61
CA ALA A 444 15.45 38.21 -12.24
C ALA A 444 14.61 39.05 -11.27
N VAL A 445 14.82 40.36 -11.26
CA VAL A 445 13.92 41.35 -10.64
C VAL A 445 13.19 42.04 -11.79
N SER A 446 11.93 41.68 -12.04
CA SER A 446 11.14 42.27 -13.13
C SER A 446 10.44 43.57 -12.74
N SER A 447 10.27 43.84 -11.45
CA SER A 447 9.91 45.16 -10.91
C SER A 447 10.16 45.21 -9.40
N VAL A 448 10.61 46.37 -8.92
CA VAL A 448 10.69 46.69 -7.49
C VAL A 448 9.57 47.69 -7.21
N VAL A 449 8.52 47.25 -6.53
CA VAL A 449 7.55 48.17 -5.91
C VAL A 449 8.08 48.46 -4.51
N ALA A 450 8.49 49.69 -4.27
CA ALA A 450 8.87 50.14 -2.95
C ALA A 450 7.61 50.27 -2.09
N ASP A 451 7.27 49.24 -1.31
CA ASP A 451 6.34 49.42 -0.21
C ASP A 451 7.10 49.94 1.01
N ALA A 452 6.80 51.19 1.36
CA ALA A 452 7.41 51.88 2.46
C ALA A 452 6.68 51.48 3.74
N ARG A 453 7.29 50.60 4.55
CA ARG A 453 7.37 50.68 6.03
C ARG A 453 7.91 49.38 6.62
N ILE A 454 9.23 49.29 6.76
CA ILE A 454 9.83 48.57 7.89
C ILE A 454 10.90 49.48 8.48
N THR A 455 10.57 50.10 9.61
CA THR A 455 11.51 50.92 10.38
C THR A 455 12.40 49.97 11.20
N LEU A 456 13.60 49.67 10.70
CA LEU A 456 14.65 49.06 11.50
C LEU A 456 15.84 50.00 11.55
N ARG A 457 16.18 50.41 12.78
CA ARG A 457 17.16 51.44 13.09
C ARG A 457 18.58 50.98 12.78
N SER A 458 19.25 51.83 12.00
CA SER A 458 20.68 52.16 12.04
C SER A 458 21.72 51.04 12.01
N PHE A 459 22.31 50.80 10.84
CA PHE A 459 23.75 50.58 10.71
C PHE A 459 24.31 51.33 9.49
N LYS A 460 25.51 51.91 9.66
CA LYS A 460 26.26 52.72 8.68
C LYS A 460 26.54 51.94 7.39
N THR A 461 26.27 52.57 6.25
CA THR A 461 26.64 52.10 4.91
C THR A 461 28.10 52.44 4.59
N TYR A 462 28.85 51.47 4.10
CA TYR A 462 30.07 51.69 3.31
C TYR A 462 29.67 51.57 1.83
N ARG A 463 30.01 52.59 1.04
CA ARG A 463 29.77 52.62 -0.41
C ARG A 463 31.02 52.07 -1.11
N VAL A 464 30.86 51.02 -1.90
CA VAL A 464 31.88 50.57 -2.86
C VAL A 464 31.46 51.08 -4.23
N GLU A 465 32.26 51.96 -4.82
CA GLU A 465 32.09 52.37 -6.22
C GLU A 465 32.60 51.26 -7.14
N PRO A 466 31.83 50.83 -8.15
CA PRO A 466 32.35 49.95 -9.18
C PRO A 466 33.05 50.77 -10.27
N ASN A 467 34.36 50.67 -10.37
CA ASN A 467 35.07 51.01 -11.61
C ASN A 467 35.02 49.77 -12.54
N PRO A 468 34.45 49.87 -13.75
CA PRO A 468 34.46 48.75 -14.70
C PRO A 468 35.82 48.68 -15.44
N PRO A 469 36.46 47.50 -15.54
CA PRO A 469 37.60 47.31 -16.42
C PRO A 469 37.18 47.41 -17.90
N LYS A 470 37.94 48.22 -18.65
CA LYS A 470 37.85 48.39 -20.11
C LYS A 470 38.82 47.41 -20.79
N ALA A 471 38.28 46.57 -21.68
CA ALA A 471 38.95 45.78 -22.72
C ALA A 471 39.72 44.48 -22.36
N VAL A 472 39.76 43.60 -23.36
CA VAL A 472 39.94 42.13 -23.32
C VAL A 472 41.36 41.71 -23.75
N GLN A 473 42.44 42.25 -23.19
CA GLN A 473 43.79 41.96 -23.71
C GLN A 473 44.90 41.64 -22.71
N ASP A 474 44.67 41.66 -21.40
CA ASP A 474 45.66 41.18 -20.43
C ASP A 474 45.25 39.81 -19.86
N VAL A 475 45.46 38.78 -20.68
CA VAL A 475 45.54 37.38 -20.21
C VAL A 475 47.01 36.96 -20.29
N HIS A 476 47.48 36.19 -19.29
CA HIS A 476 48.24 34.93 -19.38
C HIS A 476 49.18 34.77 -18.16
N PRO A 477 49.68 33.55 -17.84
CA PRO A 477 48.92 32.37 -17.40
C PRO A 477 49.55 31.74 -16.14
N VAL A 478 48.75 31.10 -15.28
CA VAL A 478 49.27 30.05 -14.37
C VAL A 478 48.30 28.87 -14.39
N MET A 479 48.77 27.76 -14.99
CA MET A 479 48.21 26.40 -14.94
C MET A 479 48.25 25.86 -13.49
N THR A 480 47.42 24.94 -12.99
CA THR A 480 46.30 24.12 -13.50
C THR A 480 45.63 23.48 -12.27
N LEU A 481 44.32 23.19 -12.35
CA LEU A 481 43.76 21.89 -11.93
C LEU A 481 42.45 21.65 -12.70
N ARG A 482 42.24 20.37 -13.05
CA ARG A 482 41.63 19.88 -14.30
C ARG A 482 40.11 20.11 -14.45
N PRO A 483 39.60 20.26 -15.68
CA PRO A 483 38.19 20.10 -15.98
C PRO A 483 37.79 18.61 -15.94
N ILE A 484 36.64 18.31 -15.31
CA ILE A 484 35.94 17.03 -15.47
C ILE A 484 35.38 17.03 -16.91
N GLY A 485 36.06 16.32 -17.80
CA GLY A 485 35.57 16.05 -19.15
C GLY A 485 34.55 14.92 -19.13
N PHE A 486 33.34 15.17 -19.62
CA PHE A 486 32.43 14.10 -20.02
C PHE A 486 32.85 13.59 -21.39
N LYS A 487 33.21 12.30 -21.50
CA LYS A 487 33.29 11.59 -22.77
C LYS A 487 31.91 10.99 -23.04
N ALA A 488 31.12 11.64 -23.90
CA ALA A 488 30.02 10.96 -24.56
C ALA A 488 30.61 10.04 -25.62
N THR A 489 30.39 8.73 -25.50
CA THR A 489 30.71 7.77 -26.57
C THR A 489 29.39 7.34 -27.18
N THR A 490 29.11 7.81 -28.38
CA THR A 490 27.95 7.36 -29.16
C THR A 490 28.26 5.98 -29.72
N VAL A 491 27.60 4.94 -29.22
CA VAL A 491 27.61 3.61 -29.87
C VAL A 491 26.45 3.55 -30.84
N VAL A 492 26.73 3.71 -32.13
CA VAL A 492 25.77 3.38 -33.19
C VAL A 492 25.68 1.85 -33.25
N ARG A 493 24.54 1.27 -32.83
CA ARG A 493 24.28 -0.16 -33.02
C ARG A 493 23.93 -0.41 -34.48
N GLY A 494 24.87 -0.98 -35.23
CA GLY A 494 24.61 -1.55 -36.55
C GLY A 494 23.69 -2.78 -36.45
N LYS A 495 22.91 -3.01 -37.50
CA LYS A 495 22.09 -4.23 -37.66
C LYS A 495 22.97 -5.47 -37.57
N VAL A 496 22.58 -6.42 -36.72
CA VAL A 496 23.19 -7.76 -36.66
C VAL A 496 22.62 -8.61 -37.78
N ASN A 497 23.48 -9.11 -38.65
CA ASN A 497 23.15 -10.15 -39.63
C ASN A 497 23.44 -11.52 -39.00
N LEU A 498 22.41 -12.35 -38.85
CA LEU A 498 22.48 -13.66 -38.19
C LEU A 498 23.11 -14.76 -39.07
N SER A 499 23.59 -14.45 -40.27
CA SER A 499 24.19 -15.44 -41.17
C SER A 499 25.68 -15.74 -40.91
N THR A 500 26.30 -15.17 -39.86
CA THR A 500 27.73 -15.39 -39.53
C THR A 500 27.98 -15.73 -38.05
N ALA A 501 26.97 -16.11 -37.29
CA ALA A 501 27.17 -16.56 -35.90
C ALA A 501 27.55 -18.04 -35.89
N SER A 502 28.83 -18.35 -35.70
CA SER A 502 29.30 -19.69 -35.36
C SER A 502 28.94 -19.97 -33.90
N GLY A 503 27.93 -20.82 -33.69
CA GLY A 503 27.54 -21.26 -32.36
C GLY A 503 28.52 -22.30 -31.83
N GLU A 504 29.33 -21.93 -30.84
CA GLU A 504 29.88 -22.88 -29.87
C GLU A 504 29.85 -22.27 -28.46
N LEU A 505 29.47 -23.13 -27.51
CA LEU A 505 29.34 -22.90 -26.07
C LEU A 505 30.66 -23.31 -25.42
N ASP A 506 31.38 -22.38 -24.81
CA ASP A 506 32.48 -22.71 -23.90
C ASP A 506 32.34 -21.95 -22.59
N GLY A 507 32.26 -22.71 -21.49
CA GLY A 507 32.35 -22.14 -20.15
C GLY A 507 31.74 -22.96 -19.02
N PHE A 508 32.05 -24.25 -18.91
CA PHE A 508 32.08 -24.94 -17.62
C PHE A 508 33.53 -24.91 -17.12
N ILE A 509 33.76 -24.26 -15.98
CA ILE A 509 34.66 -24.72 -14.92
C ILE A 509 33.86 -24.64 -13.62
#